data_AF-A0A026WQC7-F1
#
_entry.id   AF-A0A026WQC7-F1
#
_cell.length_a   1.000
_cell.length_b   1.000
_cell.length_c   1.000
_cell.angle_alpha   90.00
_cell.angle_beta   90.00
_cell.angle_gamma   90.00
#
_symmetry.space_group_name_H-M   'P 1'
#
loop_
_entity.id
_entity.type
_entity.pdbx_description
1 polymer ?
#
loop_
_entity_poly.entity_id
_entity_poly.type
_entity_poly.pdbx_seq_one_letter_code
_entity_poly.pdbx_strand_id
1 'polypeptide(L)'
;MVELTQDERENFNSAIHCYIYEKPFAPDDTRVRDHCHLTGRYRGPAHANCNLNYKDSYTIPIVFHNLSGYDAHFIIKELANNFKGNVDVLPITKEKYISFTKHVNDADGKKMAKPRAIAVHRFL
;
A
#
# COMPACT_ATOMS: atom_id res chain seq x y z
N MET A 1 11.24 -2.33 -14.48
CA MET A 1 12.01 -1.92 -13.28
C MET A 1 12.99 -0.85 -13.71
N VAL A 2 13.20 0.16 -12.88
CA VAL A 2 14.21 1.20 -13.15
C VAL A 2 15.59 0.60 -12.93
N GLU A 3 16.57 1.00 -13.72
CA GLU A 3 17.96 0.58 -13.51
C GLU A 3 18.51 1.19 -12.21
N LEU A 4 19.33 0.42 -11.52
CA LEU A 4 19.99 0.87 -10.29
C LEU A 4 20.97 1.99 -10.59
N THR A 5 20.97 3.01 -9.75
CA THR A 5 22.09 3.97 -9.65
C THR A 5 23.34 3.27 -9.10
N GLN A 6 24.49 3.95 -9.19
CA GLN A 6 25.75 3.44 -8.66
C GLN A 6 25.66 3.18 -7.15
N ASP A 7 25.17 4.16 -6.39
CA ASP A 7 25.04 4.08 -4.92
C ASP A 7 24.11 2.93 -4.51
N GLU A 8 22.98 2.73 -5.21
CA GLU A 8 22.06 1.62 -4.92
C GLU A 8 22.68 0.26 -5.23
N ARG A 9 23.54 0.17 -6.25
CA ARG A 9 24.25 -1.06 -6.59
C ARG A 9 25.34 -1.38 -5.56
N GLU A 10 26.04 -0.38 -5.06
CA GLU A 10 26.99 -0.52 -3.95
C GLU A 10 26.29 -0.91 -2.65
N ASN A 11 25.16 -0.28 -2.33
CA ASN A 11 24.30 -0.66 -1.21
C ASN A 11 23.86 -2.13 -1.33
N PHE A 12 23.34 -2.53 -2.49
CA PHE A 12 22.92 -3.91 -2.73
C PHE A 12 24.07 -4.90 -2.51
N ASN A 13 25.26 -4.60 -3.04
CA ASN A 13 26.40 -5.51 -2.99
C ASN A 13 27.00 -5.66 -1.58
N SER A 14 27.02 -4.58 -0.80
CA SER A 14 27.62 -4.53 0.55
C SER A 14 26.64 -4.89 1.67
N ALA A 15 25.35 -4.99 1.37
CA ALA A 15 24.33 -5.21 2.39
C ALA A 15 24.48 -6.54 3.12
N ILE A 16 24.55 -6.44 4.45
CA ILE A 16 24.61 -7.57 5.38
C ILE A 16 23.22 -7.97 5.92
N HIS A 17 22.21 -7.10 5.80
CA HIS A 17 20.85 -7.33 6.26
C HIS A 17 19.82 -7.12 5.14
N CYS A 18 18.76 -7.91 5.19
CA CYS A 18 17.57 -7.77 4.34
C CYS A 18 16.73 -6.56 4.78
N TYR A 19 16.32 -5.70 3.86
CA TYR A 19 15.56 -4.50 4.21
C TYR A 19 14.11 -4.78 4.65
N ILE A 20 13.55 -5.96 4.33
CA ILE A 20 12.13 -6.28 4.58
C ILE A 20 11.89 -6.70 6.04
N TYR A 21 12.73 -7.60 6.55
CA TYR A 21 12.61 -8.11 7.92
C TYR A 21 13.83 -7.82 8.79
N GLU A 22 14.79 -7.06 8.26
CA GLU A 22 16.01 -6.61 8.97
C GLU A 22 16.87 -7.77 9.51
N LYS A 23 16.73 -8.97 8.94
CA LYS A 23 17.52 -10.15 9.28
C LYS A 23 18.81 -10.22 8.46
N PRO A 24 19.91 -10.73 9.02
CA PRO A 24 21.16 -10.88 8.29
C PRO A 24 21.02 -11.89 7.14
N PHE A 25 21.86 -11.76 6.13
CA PHE A 25 22.03 -12.77 5.08
C PHE A 25 22.95 -13.89 5.57
N ALA A 26 22.50 -15.13 5.48
CA ALA A 26 23.35 -16.30 5.62
C ALA A 26 24.22 -16.51 4.36
N PRO A 27 25.33 -17.26 4.44
CA PRO A 27 26.21 -17.49 3.28
C PRO A 27 25.54 -18.14 2.07
N ASP A 28 24.49 -18.92 2.30
CA ASP A 28 23.69 -19.64 1.29
C ASP A 28 22.45 -18.86 0.84
N ASP A 29 22.15 -17.71 1.45
CA ASP A 29 21.00 -16.90 1.08
C ASP A 29 21.18 -16.25 -0.31
N THR A 30 20.15 -16.37 -1.14
CA THR A 30 20.08 -15.60 -2.39
C THR A 30 19.55 -14.20 -2.12
N ARG A 31 20.43 -13.21 -2.22
CA ARG A 31 20.09 -11.79 -2.14
C ARG A 31 19.51 -11.29 -3.47
N VAL A 32 18.33 -10.68 -3.44
CA VAL A 32 17.60 -10.16 -4.60
C VAL A 32 17.27 -8.68 -4.44
N ARG A 33 16.99 -8.02 -5.56
CA ARG A 33 16.69 -6.59 -5.62
C ARG A 33 15.17 -6.39 -5.55
N ASP A 34 14.66 -5.93 -4.41
CA ASP A 34 13.24 -5.55 -4.31
C ASP A 34 13.01 -4.18 -4.95
N HIS A 35 11.90 -4.06 -5.66
CA HIS A 35 11.48 -2.83 -6.29
C HIS A 35 9.99 -2.58 -6.03
N CYS A 36 9.62 -1.31 -5.91
CA CYS A 36 8.23 -0.92 -5.87
C CYS A 36 7.53 -1.25 -7.19
N HIS A 37 6.48 -2.08 -7.18
CA HIS A 37 5.75 -2.38 -8.42
C HIS A 37 4.99 -1.18 -9.00
N LEU A 38 4.70 -0.16 -8.19
CA LEU A 38 4.04 1.07 -8.65
C LEU A 38 5.00 2.05 -9.34
N THR A 39 6.17 2.28 -8.77
CA THR A 39 7.12 3.30 -9.26
C THR A 39 8.31 2.70 -10.01
N GLY A 40 8.53 1.39 -9.90
CA GLY A 40 9.69 0.69 -10.42
C GLY A 40 11.00 0.99 -9.70
N ARG A 41 10.99 1.85 -8.67
CA ARG A 41 12.18 2.27 -7.91
C ARG A 41 12.68 1.16 -7.00
N TYR A 42 13.99 1.09 -6.85
CA TYR A 42 14.64 0.19 -5.91
C TYR A 42 14.24 0.53 -4.47
N ARG A 43 14.04 -0.50 -3.65
CA ARG A 43 13.72 -0.36 -2.22
C ARG A 43 14.84 -0.85 -1.34
N GLY A 44 15.47 -1.94 -1.74
CA GLY A 44 16.56 -2.50 -0.96
C GLY A 44 16.91 -3.95 -1.32
N PRO A 45 17.97 -4.46 -0.68
CA PRO A 45 18.38 -5.85 -0.78
C PRO A 45 17.43 -6.69 0.09
N ALA A 46 16.90 -7.77 -0.47
CA ALA A 46 16.02 -8.68 0.25
C ALA A 46 16.45 -10.13 0.05
N HIS A 47 16.06 -11.02 0.95
CA HIS A 47 16.11 -12.46 0.65
C HIS A 47 15.11 -12.78 -0.46
N ALA A 48 15.42 -13.75 -1.32
CA ALA A 48 14.51 -14.21 -2.36
C ALA A 48 13.11 -14.56 -1.80
N ASN A 49 13.05 -15.30 -0.69
CA ASN A 49 11.79 -15.66 -0.05
C ASN A 49 11.06 -14.44 0.55
N CYS A 50 11.78 -13.47 1.08
CA CYS A 50 11.17 -12.26 1.64
C CYS A 50 10.54 -11.42 0.54
N ASN A 51 11.26 -11.21 -0.56
CA ASN A 51 10.77 -10.51 -1.75
C ASN A 51 9.52 -11.18 -2.34
N LEU A 52 9.51 -12.52 -2.46
CA LEU A 52 8.35 -13.27 -2.97
C LEU A 52 7.11 -13.11 -2.08
N ASN A 53 7.29 -13.05 -0.77
CA ASN A 53 6.19 -12.93 0.19
C ASN A 53 5.79 -11.49 0.46
N TYR A 54 6.63 -10.51 0.11
CA TYR A 54 6.32 -9.11 0.29
C TYR A 54 5.22 -8.67 -0.68
N LYS A 55 4.11 -8.22 -0.11
CA LYS A 55 2.94 -7.80 -0.86
C LYS A 55 2.82 -6.29 -0.80
N ASP A 56 2.91 -5.66 -1.97
CA ASP A 56 2.54 -4.26 -2.09
C ASP A 56 1.08 -4.05 -1.72
N SER A 57 0.84 -3.07 -0.85
CA SER A 57 -0.49 -2.56 -0.59
C SER A 57 -0.89 -1.60 -1.72
N TYR A 58 -2.04 -1.87 -2.33
CA TYR A 58 -2.70 -0.94 -3.26
C TYR A 58 -3.75 -0.09 -2.54
N THR A 59 -3.72 -0.11 -1.20
CA THR A 59 -4.60 0.68 -0.33
C THR A 59 -3.89 1.96 0.09
N ILE A 60 -4.54 3.10 -0.11
CA ILE A 60 -4.10 4.40 0.40
C ILE A 60 -4.81 4.63 1.74
N PRO A 61 -4.09 4.59 2.88
CA PRO A 61 -4.68 4.91 4.17
C PRO A 61 -4.85 6.42 4.31
N ILE A 62 -6.05 6.87 4.66
CA ILE A 62 -6.34 8.24 5.07
C ILE A 62 -6.78 8.20 6.53
N VAL A 63 -6.16 9.02 7.35
CA VAL A 63 -6.45 9.06 8.79
C VAL A 63 -6.97 10.43 9.14
N PHE A 64 -8.09 10.46 9.86
CA PHE A 64 -8.68 11.69 10.37
C PHE A 64 -8.80 11.62 11.90
N HIS A 65 -8.53 12.73 12.56
CA HIS A 65 -8.67 12.84 14.02
C HIS A 65 -10.13 12.82 14.49
N ASN A 66 -11.10 13.28 13.67
CA ASN A 66 -12.51 13.36 14.09
C ASN A 66 -13.51 13.13 12.94
N LEU A 67 -13.41 11.98 12.26
CA LEU A 67 -14.30 11.62 11.14
C LEU A 67 -15.38 10.61 11.52
N SER A 68 -15.63 10.35 12.80
CA SER A 68 -16.76 9.52 13.20
C SER A 68 -18.05 10.32 13.39
N GLY A 69 -18.04 11.63 13.15
CA GLY A 69 -19.22 12.48 13.37
C GLY A 69 -20.06 12.69 12.11
N TYR A 70 -20.90 13.72 12.16
CA TYR A 70 -21.80 14.12 11.07
C TYR A 70 -21.06 14.32 9.73
N ASP A 71 -19.85 14.89 9.75
CA ASP A 71 -19.06 15.22 8.57
C ASP A 71 -18.75 14.00 7.68
N ALA A 72 -18.64 12.81 8.27
CA ALA A 72 -18.36 11.57 7.56
C ALA A 72 -19.44 11.21 6.53
N HIS A 73 -20.70 11.54 6.84
CA HIS A 73 -21.84 11.21 5.97
C HIS A 73 -21.74 11.90 4.63
N PHE A 74 -21.30 13.16 4.62
CA PHE A 74 -21.11 13.91 3.38
C PHE A 74 -20.05 13.23 2.52
N ILE A 75 -18.92 12.87 3.12
CA ILE A 75 -17.83 12.21 2.40
C ILE A 75 -18.26 10.84 1.87
N ILE A 76 -18.88 9.99 2.70
CA ILE A 76 -19.36 8.66 2.29
C ILE A 76 -20.41 8.80 1.18
N LYS A 77 -21.34 9.75 1.31
CA LYS A 77 -22.39 10.00 0.31
C LYS A 77 -21.79 10.44 -1.03
N GLU A 78 -20.85 11.37 -1.02
CA GLU A 78 -20.18 11.82 -2.23
C GLU A 78 -19.36 10.69 -2.87
N LEU A 79 -18.63 9.92 -2.07
CA LEU A 79 -17.87 8.77 -2.54
C LEU A 79 -18.75 7.67 -3.15
N ALA A 80 -19.93 7.43 -2.58
CA ALA A 80 -20.85 6.40 -3.05
C ALA A 80 -21.55 6.81 -4.36
N ASN A 81 -21.92 8.08 -4.51
CA ASN A 81 -22.75 8.53 -5.63
C ASN A 81 -21.95 9.07 -6.82
N ASN A 82 -20.80 9.71 -6.58
CA ASN A 82 -20.08 10.46 -7.62
C ASN A 82 -18.82 9.75 -8.15
N PHE A 83 -18.39 8.66 -7.52
CA PHE A 83 -17.23 7.88 -7.96
C PHE A 83 -17.64 6.43 -8.25
N LYS A 84 -17.13 5.83 -9.33
CA LYS A 84 -17.36 4.42 -9.63
C LYS A 84 -16.71 3.51 -8.58
N GLY A 85 -17.29 2.33 -8.39
CA GLY A 85 -16.82 1.31 -7.43
C GLY A 85 -17.56 1.36 -6.09
N ASN A 86 -17.45 0.30 -5.31
CA ASN A 86 -18.23 0.12 -4.09
C ASN A 86 -17.60 0.87 -2.90
N VAL A 87 -18.44 1.23 -1.93
CA VAL A 87 -18.00 1.76 -0.64
C VAL A 87 -18.40 0.78 0.45
N ASP A 88 -17.40 0.26 1.17
CA ASP A 88 -17.62 -0.55 2.37
C ASP A 88 -17.54 0.36 3.58
N VAL A 89 -18.44 0.20 4.55
CA VAL A 89 -18.50 1.04 5.76
C VAL A 89 -18.55 0.15 6.99
N LEU A 90 -17.78 0.51 8.02
CA LEU A 90 -17.84 -0.08 9.35
C LEU A 90 -18.51 0.90 10.32
N PRO A 91 -19.86 0.87 10.46
CA PRO A 91 -20.59 1.76 11.36
C PRO A 91 -20.58 1.27 12.81
N ILE A 92 -20.66 2.21 13.76
CA ILE A 92 -21.03 1.96 15.18
C ILE A 92 -22.50 2.32 15.37
N THR A 93 -22.91 3.49 14.91
CA THR A 93 -24.31 3.94 14.92
C THR A 93 -24.67 4.49 13.54
N LYS A 94 -25.92 4.92 13.35
CA LYS A 94 -26.33 5.61 12.12
C LYS A 94 -25.55 6.91 11.89
N GLU A 95 -24.98 7.50 12.94
CA GLU A 95 -24.24 8.76 12.89
C GLU A 95 -22.73 8.60 13.10
N LYS A 96 -22.28 7.42 13.55
CA LYS A 96 -20.89 7.18 13.90
C LYS A 96 -20.30 6.03 13.11
N TYR A 97 -19.17 6.30 12.45
CA TYR A 97 -18.41 5.32 11.67
C TYR A 97 -17.01 5.12 12.24
N ILE A 98 -16.51 3.89 12.20
CA ILE A 98 -15.11 3.55 12.55
C ILE A 98 -14.22 3.82 11.35
N SER A 99 -14.64 3.31 10.20
CA SER A 99 -13.93 3.45 8.94
C SER A 99 -14.86 3.26 7.75
N PHE A 100 -14.41 3.70 6.60
CA PHE A 100 -15.00 3.34 5.32
C PHE A 100 -13.90 3.17 4.27
N THR A 101 -14.16 2.31 3.29
CA THR A 101 -13.22 1.98 2.23
C THR A 101 -13.91 2.21 0.89
N LYS A 102 -13.32 3.06 0.05
CA LYS A 102 -13.73 3.21 -1.34
C LYS A 102 -12.88 2.28 -2.22
N HIS A 103 -13.54 1.36 -2.91
CA HIS A 103 -12.91 0.58 -3.97
C HIS A 103 -12.93 1.39 -5.26
N VAL A 104 -11.76 1.60 -5.86
CA VAL A 104 -11.58 2.33 -7.11
C VAL A 104 -11.20 1.34 -8.18
N ASN A 105 -12.05 1.22 -9.20
CA ASN A 105 -11.76 0.48 -10.42
C ASN A 105 -11.13 1.45 -11.42
N ASP A 106 -10.09 1.02 -12.13
CA ASP A 106 -9.44 1.88 -13.12
C ASP A 106 -10.42 2.25 -14.23
N ALA A 107 -10.53 3.56 -14.50
CA ALA A 107 -10.92 4.05 -15.81
C ALA A 107 -9.62 4.16 -16.61
N ASP A 108 -9.64 3.73 -17.88
CA ASP A 108 -8.55 3.89 -18.85
C ASP A 108 -7.51 2.75 -18.94
N GLY A 109 -7.97 1.62 -19.47
CA GLY A 109 -7.21 0.79 -20.44
C GLY A 109 -5.96 0.03 -19.96
N LYS A 110 -5.36 0.37 -18.83
CA LYS A 110 -4.33 -0.44 -18.16
C LYS A 110 -5.00 -1.26 -17.07
N LYS A 111 -5.30 -2.51 -17.38
CA LYS A 111 -5.73 -3.46 -16.33
C LYS A 111 -4.60 -3.62 -15.32
N MET A 112 -4.67 -2.93 -14.18
CA MET A 112 -3.92 -3.33 -13.00
C MET A 112 -4.51 -4.65 -12.51
N ALA A 113 -3.66 -5.63 -12.19
CA ALA A 113 -4.09 -6.97 -11.79
C ALA A 113 -4.91 -6.99 -10.48
N LYS A 114 -4.98 -5.86 -9.74
CA LYS A 114 -5.69 -5.74 -8.46
C LYS A 114 -6.33 -4.34 -8.33
N PRO A 115 -7.57 -4.24 -7.81
CA PRO A 115 -8.24 -2.95 -7.56
C PRO A 115 -7.53 -2.14 -6.48
N ARG A 116 -7.59 -0.80 -6.59
CA ARG A 116 -7.05 0.12 -5.57
C ARG A 116 -8.14 0.44 -4.57
N ALA A 117 -7.75 0.62 -3.31
CA ALA A 117 -8.68 1.00 -2.25
C ALA A 117 -8.21 2.30 -1.56
N ILE A 118 -9.15 3.15 -1.18
CA ILE A 118 -8.90 4.27 -0.27
C ILE A 118 -9.56 3.90 1.03
N ALA A 119 -8.78 3.61 2.06
CA ALA A 119 -9.27 3.21 3.37
C ALA A 119 -9.16 4.40 4.32
N VAL A 120 -10.29 4.83 4.87
CA VAL A 120 -10.36 5.97 5.76
C VAL A 120 -10.64 5.50 7.17
N HIS A 121 -9.76 5.83 8.12
CA HIS A 121 -9.84 5.41 9.51
C HIS A 121 -9.90 6.59 10.47
N ARG A 122 -10.66 6.43 11.56
CA ARG A 122 -10.60 7.31 12.72
C ARG A 122 -9.32 7.03 13.52
N PHE A 123 -8.58 8.08 13.87
CA PHE A 123 -7.56 8.03 14.91
C PHE A 123 -8.22 8.21 16.29
N LEU A 124 -7.85 7.39 17.27
CA LEU A 124 -8.37 7.44 18.65
C LEU A 124 -7.77 8.62 19.43
#